data_AF-A0A2I8F072-F1
#
_entry.id   AF-A0A2I8F072-F1
#
_cell.length_a   1.000
_cell.length_b   1.000
_cell.length_c   1.000
_cell.angle_alpha   90.00
_cell.angle_beta   90.00
_cell.angle_gamma   90.00
#
_symmetry.space_group_name_H-M   'P 1'
#
loop_
_entity.id
_entity.type
_entity.pdbx_description
1 polymer ?
#
loop_
_entity_poly.entity_id
_entity_poly.type
_entity_poly.pdbx_seq_one_letter_code
_entity_poly.pdbx_strand_id
1 'polypeptide(L)'
;MSSTIALAIYHSDTVKEFLQSQGMVFDGGLHGETLYVEVREKPVVLVQLEAAGIFDRSKSTRWDMLSLTSSGVTLYVMHPDAGDGYVFVPLSNIVSIHTVSESWARDVKQHRVGEHPKPR
;
A
#
# COMPACT_ATOMS: atom_id res chain seq x y z
N MET A 1 -5.77 -16.80 1.41
CA MET A 1 -6.44 -15.49 1.57
C MET A 1 -5.49 -14.44 1.01
N SER A 2 -5.95 -13.49 0.20
CA SER A 2 -5.15 -12.33 -0.20
C SER A 2 -5.13 -11.28 0.90
N SER A 3 -4.14 -10.38 0.86
CA SER A 3 -3.97 -9.27 1.80
C SER A 3 -3.87 -7.95 1.05
N THR A 4 -4.31 -6.85 1.66
CA THR A 4 -4.19 -5.52 1.08
C THR A 4 -3.11 -4.71 1.78
N ILE A 5 -2.23 -4.07 1.03
CA ILE A 5 -1.29 -3.06 1.51
C ILE A 5 -1.71 -1.69 0.97
N ALA A 6 -1.75 -0.68 1.85
CA ALA A 6 -2.00 0.70 1.46
C ALA A 6 -0.65 1.40 1.26
N LEU A 7 -0.47 2.05 0.12
CA LEU A 7 0.75 2.72 -0.29
C LEU A 7 0.49 4.20 -0.50
N ALA A 8 1.38 5.05 -0.03
CA ALA A 8 1.35 6.49 -0.31
C ALA A 8 2.32 6.82 -1.44
N ILE A 9 1.86 7.60 -2.42
CA ILE A 9 2.68 8.05 -3.54
C ILE A 9 3.23 9.43 -3.20
N TYR A 10 4.51 9.48 -2.83
CA TYR A 10 5.13 10.75 -2.47
C TYR A 10 5.71 11.48 -3.68
N HIS A 11 6.41 10.85 -4.62
CA HIS A 11 6.74 11.43 -5.93
C HIS A 11 7.38 10.38 -6.84
N SER A 12 6.95 10.28 -8.11
CA SER A 12 7.78 9.76 -9.21
C SER A 12 7.03 9.87 -10.55
N ASP A 13 7.60 10.61 -11.52
CA ASP A 13 7.11 10.62 -12.90
C ASP A 13 7.13 9.20 -13.50
N THR A 14 8.11 8.38 -13.10
CA THR A 14 8.25 6.98 -13.52
C THR A 14 7.08 6.10 -13.03
N VAL A 15 6.60 6.31 -11.80
CA VAL A 15 5.40 5.62 -11.29
C VAL A 15 4.17 6.00 -12.12
N LYS A 16 4.03 7.28 -12.47
CA LYS A 16 2.94 7.77 -13.31
C LYS A 16 2.96 7.14 -14.68
N GLU A 17 4.10 7.20 -15.37
CA GLU A 17 4.29 6.63 -16.69
C GLU A 17 3.98 5.12 -16.69
N PHE A 18 4.46 4.39 -15.68
CA PHE A 18 4.15 2.98 -15.56
C PHE A 18 2.65 2.74 -15.37
N LEU A 19 1.98 3.40 -14.43
CA LEU A 19 0.55 3.19 -14.18
C LEU A 19 -0.31 3.56 -15.40
N GLN A 20 0.05 4.63 -16.11
CA GLN A 20 -0.60 5.02 -17.37
C GLN A 20 -0.39 3.98 -18.48
N SER A 21 0.80 3.37 -18.57
CA SER A 21 1.06 2.27 -19.50
C SER A 21 0.20 1.03 -19.22
N GLN A 22 -0.22 0.85 -17.96
CA GLN A 22 -1.15 -0.22 -17.54
C GLN A 22 -2.63 0.17 -17.71
N GLY A 23 -2.92 1.33 -18.31
CA GLY A 23 -4.28 1.80 -18.61
C GLY A 23 -4.96 2.59 -17.49
N MET A 24 -4.23 3.01 -16.46
CA MET A 24 -4.80 3.87 -15.40
C MET A 24 -4.84 5.34 -15.84
N VAL A 25 -5.94 6.02 -15.49
CA VAL A 25 -6.18 7.43 -15.80
C VAL A 25 -6.21 8.22 -14.50
N PHE A 26 -5.55 9.39 -14.48
CA PHE A 26 -5.45 10.25 -13.31
C PHE A 26 -5.85 11.68 -13.69
N ASP A 27 -6.95 12.18 -13.14
CA ASP A 27 -7.48 13.50 -13.48
C ASP A 27 -6.68 14.66 -12.83
N GLY A 28 -6.12 14.44 -11.65
CA GLY A 28 -5.40 15.47 -10.86
C GLY A 28 -3.90 15.24 -10.66
N GLY A 29 -3.33 14.19 -11.28
CA GLY A 29 -1.98 13.70 -10.96
C GLY A 29 -1.97 12.63 -9.86
N LEU A 30 -0.79 12.24 -9.39
CA LEU A 30 -0.57 11.10 -8.48
C LEU A 30 -0.06 11.50 -7.09
N HIS A 31 0.32 12.76 -6.90
CA HIS A 31 0.94 13.20 -5.66
C HIS A 31 -0.09 13.22 -4.53
N GLY A 32 0.21 12.54 -3.43
CA GLY A 32 -0.68 12.45 -2.27
C GLY A 32 -1.79 11.40 -2.40
N GLU A 33 -1.93 10.76 -3.57
CA GLU A 33 -2.87 9.66 -3.78
C GLU A 33 -2.44 8.42 -2.99
N THR A 34 -3.44 7.63 -2.57
CA THR A 34 -3.22 6.35 -1.90
C THR A 34 -3.56 5.21 -2.85
N LEU A 35 -2.58 4.32 -3.09
CA LEU A 35 -2.80 3.07 -3.81
C LEU A 35 -3.09 1.95 -2.83
N TYR A 36 -4.08 1.14 -3.15
CA TYR A 36 -4.35 -0.10 -2.46
C TYR A 36 -3.89 -1.23 -3.36
N VAL A 37 -2.88 -1.97 -2.91
CA VAL A 37 -2.33 -3.11 -3.65
C VAL A 37 -2.79 -4.38 -2.97
N GLU A 38 -3.54 -5.20 -3.71
CA GLU A 38 -3.86 -6.55 -3.27
C GLU A 38 -2.68 -7.46 -3.60
N VAL A 39 -2.21 -8.19 -2.59
CA VAL A 39 -1.11 -9.15 -2.70
C VAL A 39 -1.59 -10.55 -2.35
N ARG A 40 -1.00 -11.57 -3.00
CA ARG A 40 -1.29 -12.98 -2.70
C ARG A 40 -0.86 -13.32 -1.28
N GLU A 41 0.34 -12.90 -0.93
CA GLU A 41 0.92 -13.06 0.39
C GLU A 41 1.58 -11.76 0.84
N LYS A 42 1.32 -11.33 2.07
CA LYS A 42 1.98 -10.15 2.64
C LYS A 42 3.43 -10.54 3.00
N PRO A 43 4.46 -9.83 2.51
CA PRO A 43 5.85 -10.12 2.86
C PRO A 43 6.04 -10.15 4.39
N VAL A 44 6.75 -11.17 4.88
CA VAL A 44 6.97 -11.41 6.32
C VAL A 44 7.53 -10.18 7.02
N VAL A 45 8.46 -9.47 6.39
CA VAL A 45 9.05 -8.23 6.93
C VAL A 45 7.97 -7.16 7.18
N LEU A 46 6.98 -6.99 6.29
CA LEU A 46 5.90 -6.03 6.50
C LEU A 46 5.02 -6.44 7.68
N VAL A 47 4.75 -7.74 7.84
CA VAL A 47 3.98 -8.26 8.99
C VAL A 47 4.70 -7.99 10.30
N GLN A 48 6.02 -8.22 10.35
CA GLN A 48 6.83 -7.98 11.55
C GLN A 48 6.90 -6.50 11.91
N LEU A 49 7.10 -5.64 10.91
CA LEU A 49 7.14 -4.19 11.07
C LEU A 49 5.78 -3.63 11.52
N GLU A 50 4.68 -4.13 10.97
CA GLU A 50 3.31 -3.82 11.43
C GLU A 50 3.10 -4.21 12.89
N ALA A 51 3.50 -5.43 13.28
CA ALA A 51 3.41 -5.91 14.65
C ALA A 51 4.30 -5.12 15.62
N ALA A 52 5.38 -4.51 15.13
CA ALA A 52 6.25 -3.62 15.90
C ALA A 52 5.68 -2.20 16.10
N GLY A 53 4.50 -1.90 15.54
CA GLY A 53 3.81 -0.63 15.75
C GLY A 53 4.29 0.52 14.86
N ILE A 54 4.89 0.23 13.69
CA ILE A 54 5.32 1.26 12.72
C ILE A 54 4.18 2.23 12.35
N PHE A 55 2.97 1.71 12.23
CA PHE A 55 1.79 2.52 11.90
C PHE A 55 1.14 3.20 13.10
N ASP A 56 1.38 2.68 14.31
CA ASP A 56 0.85 3.27 15.53
C ASP A 56 1.59 4.57 15.90
N ARG A 57 2.89 4.63 15.60
CA ARG A 57 3.72 5.82 15.90
C ARG A 57 3.58 6.95 14.87
N SER A 58 3.31 6.63 13.61
CA SER A 58 3.30 7.61 12.51
C SER A 58 1.94 8.27 12.24
N LYS A 59 0.85 7.82 12.89
CA LYS A 59 -0.56 8.14 12.54
C LYS A 59 -0.92 7.83 11.07
N SER A 60 -0.01 7.24 10.31
CA SER A 60 -0.20 6.81 8.93
C SER A 60 -0.37 5.29 8.93
N THR A 61 -1.25 4.78 8.08
CA THR A 61 -1.44 3.34 7.84
C THR A 61 -0.91 2.95 6.46
N ARG A 62 0.00 3.77 5.92
CA ARG A 62 0.46 3.73 4.54
C ARG A 62 1.96 3.49 4.51
N TRP A 63 2.39 2.58 3.65
CA TRP A 63 3.79 2.38 3.30
C TRP A 63 4.23 3.43 2.28
N ASP A 64 5.44 3.95 2.42
CA ASP A 64 5.98 4.88 1.44
C ASP A 64 6.45 4.10 0.21
N MET A 65 5.82 4.35 -0.93
CA MET A 65 6.24 3.74 -2.19
C MET A 65 7.36 4.55 -2.82
N LEU A 66 8.52 3.92 -2.99
CA LEU A 66 9.66 4.51 -3.68
C LEU A 66 9.53 4.40 -5.19
N SER A 67 9.17 3.21 -5.69
CA SER A 67 9.05 2.95 -7.12
C SER A 67 8.07 1.82 -7.42
N LEU A 68 7.45 1.87 -8.57
CA LEU A 68 6.64 0.80 -9.14
C LEU A 68 7.06 0.59 -10.59
N THR A 69 7.35 -0.66 -10.95
CA THR A 69 7.84 -1.07 -12.27
C THR A 69 7.17 -2.37 -12.72
N SER A 70 7.49 -2.83 -13.92
CA SER A 70 7.07 -4.14 -14.43
C SER A 70 7.60 -5.33 -13.61
N SER A 71 8.61 -5.12 -12.76
CA SER A 71 9.13 -6.16 -11.88
C SER A 71 8.42 -6.22 -10.53
N GLY A 72 7.80 -5.12 -10.10
CA GLY A 72 7.15 -5.02 -8.79
C GLY A 72 7.21 -3.63 -8.17
N VAL A 73 6.91 -3.59 -6.87
CA VAL A 73 6.88 -2.38 -6.04
C VAL A 73 8.06 -2.39 -5.08
N THR A 74 8.75 -1.27 -4.97
CA THR A 74 9.74 -1.01 -3.92
C THR A 74 9.13 -0.06 -2.89
N LEU A 75 9.07 -0.53 -1.65
CA LEU A 75 8.65 0.24 -0.49
C LEU A 75 9.89 0.74 0.25
N TYR A 76 9.81 1.95 0.77
CA TYR A 76 10.78 2.50 1.69
C TYR A 76 10.21 2.45 3.12
N VAL A 77 11.06 2.09 4.07
CA VAL A 77 10.72 2.03 5.48
C VAL A 77 11.77 2.82 6.24
N MET A 78 11.33 3.77 7.05
CA MET A 78 12.17 4.53 7.98
C MET A 78 11.63 4.28 9.39
N HIS A 79 12.43 3.67 10.27
CA HIS A 79 12.02 3.43 11.65
C HIS A 79 13.12 3.85 12.63
N PRO A 80 12.78 4.65 13.67
CA PRO A 80 13.79 5.18 14.62
C PRO A 80 14.60 4.08 15.33
N ASP A 81 13.99 2.91 15.58
CA ASP A 81 14.64 1.83 16.33
C ASP A 81 15.16 0.68 15.44
N ALA A 82 14.70 0.60 14.18
CA ALA A 82 15.04 -0.50 13.27
C ALA A 82 15.86 -0.04 12.04
N GLY A 83 16.08 1.27 11.93
CA GLY A 83 16.80 1.89 10.83
C GLY A 83 15.95 2.01 9.56
N ASP A 84 16.66 2.33 8.48
CA ASP A 84 16.06 2.58 7.17
C ASP A 84 16.26 1.36 6.28
N GLY A 85 15.27 1.06 5.44
CA GLY A 85 15.32 -0.13 4.60
C GLY A 85 14.36 -0.07 3.42
N TYR A 86 14.57 -1.04 2.53
CA TYR A 86 13.73 -1.23 1.35
C TYR A 86 13.05 -2.60 1.41
N VAL A 87 11.78 -2.65 1.04
CA VAL A 87 11.04 -3.91 0.87
C VAL A 87 10.58 -4.00 -0.58
N PHE A 88 11.00 -5.05 -1.27
CA PHE A 88 10.56 -5.30 -2.63
C PHE A 88 9.42 -6.33 -2.66
N VAL A 89 8.33 -5.97 -3.32
CA VAL A 89 7.18 -6.84 -3.57
C VAL A 89 7.12 -7.15 -5.06
N PRO A 90 7.40 -8.40 -5.49
CA PRO A 90 7.43 -8.74 -6.91
C PRO A 90 6.03 -8.68 -7.52
N LEU A 91 5.94 -8.33 -8.80
CA LEU A 91 4.67 -8.23 -9.53
C LEU A 91 3.88 -9.55 -9.53
N SER A 92 4.57 -10.71 -9.51
CA SER A 92 3.94 -12.03 -9.40
C SER A 92 3.13 -12.22 -8.11
N ASN A 93 3.48 -11.47 -7.06
CA ASN A 93 2.76 -11.45 -5.79
C ASN A 93 1.63 -10.39 -5.76
N ILE A 94 1.59 -9.48 -6.73
CA ILE A 94 0.54 -8.45 -6.86
C ILE A 94 -0.63 -9.04 -7.65
N VAL A 95 -1.83 -8.96 -7.07
CA VAL A 95 -3.08 -9.40 -7.69
C VAL A 95 -3.71 -8.24 -8.45
N SER A 96 -3.76 -7.07 -7.82
CA SER A 96 -4.38 -5.86 -8.38
C SER A 96 -3.86 -4.60 -7.68
N ILE A 97 -3.95 -3.48 -8.40
CA ILE A 97 -3.64 -2.13 -7.90
C ILE A 97 -4.88 -1.27 -8.09
N HIS A 98 -5.32 -0.61 -7.03
CA HIS A 98 -6.50 0.24 -7.02
C HIS A 98 -6.13 1.65 -6.52
N THR A 99 -6.56 2.67 -7.26
CA THR A 99 -6.67 4.04 -6.74
C THR A 99 -8.03 4.17 -6.10
N VAL A 100 -8.09 4.59 -4.84
CA VAL A 100 -9.38 4.81 -4.19
C VAL A 100 -9.36 6.15 -3.50
N SER A 101 -10.41 6.93 -3.72
CA SER A 101 -10.52 8.29 -3.18
C SER A 101 -10.42 8.24 -1.65
N GLU A 102 -9.86 9.28 -1.04
CA GLU A 102 -9.75 9.37 0.42
C GLU A 102 -11.10 9.23 1.14
N SER A 103 -12.19 9.68 0.50
CA SER A 103 -13.55 9.51 1.01
C SER A 103 -13.93 8.03 1.13
N TRP A 104 -13.73 7.24 0.06
CA TRP A 104 -14.01 5.82 0.06
C TRP A 104 -13.09 5.05 1.02
N ALA A 105 -11.81 5.43 1.07
CA ALA A 105 -10.83 4.85 2.01
C ALA A 105 -11.25 5.03 3.48
N ARG A 106 -11.80 6.20 3.81
CA ARG A 106 -12.33 6.52 5.14
C ARG A 106 -13.57 5.68 5.46
N ASP A 107 -14.49 5.56 4.50
CA ASP A 107 -15.69 4.75 4.65
C ASP A 107 -15.33 3.28 4.89
N VAL A 108 -14.45 2.68 4.09
CA VAL A 108 -14.03 1.29 4.28
C VAL A 108 -13.36 1.06 5.64
N LYS A 109 -12.57 2.03 6.14
CA LYS A 109 -11.96 1.93 7.48
C LYS A 109 -13.00 1.99 8.59
N GLN A 110 -13.98 2.87 8.47
CA GLN A 110 -15.07 3.00 9.45
C GLN A 110 -15.98 1.76 9.46
N HIS A 111 -16.19 1.13 8.30
CA HIS A 111 -17.07 -0.03 8.15
C HIS A 111 -16.35 -1.38 8.26
N ARG A 112 -15.01 -1.41 8.36
CA ARG A 112 -14.23 -2.63 8.63
C ARG A 112 -14.32 -3.13 10.08
N VAL A 113 -14.96 -2.38 10.98
CA VAL A 113 -15.24 -2.81 12.36
C VAL A 113 -16.72 -3.17 12.49
N GLY A 114 -17.07 -4.38 12.06
CA GLY A 114 -18.38 -4.95 12.39
C GLY A 114 -18.95 -5.86 11.32
N GLU A 115 -18.38 -7.05 11.17
CA GLU A 115 -19.15 -8.25 10.80
C GLU A 115 -18.26 -9.49 10.96
N HIS A 116 -17.98 -9.86 12.21
CA HIS A 116 -17.81 -11.27 12.52
C HIS A 116 -19.23 -11.84 12.71
N PRO A 117 -19.75 -12.68 11.80
CA PRO A 117 -20.95 -13.44 12.11
C PRO A 117 -20.62 -14.35 13.30
N LYS A 118 -21.36 -14.21 14.41
CA LYS A 118 -21.27 -15.16 15.51
C LYS A 118 -21.61 -16.55 14.97
N PRO A 119 -20.81 -17.59 15.29
CA PRO A 119 -21.18 -18.96 14.94
C PRO A 119 -22.50 -19.31 15.63
N ARG A 120 -23.43 -19.85 14.85
CA ARG A 120 -24.68 -20.45 15.36
C ARG A 120 -24.38 -21.76 16.09
#